data_AF-A0A444IH21-F1
#
_entry.id   AF-A0A444IH21-F1
#
_cell.length_a   1.000
_cell.length_b   1.000
_cell.length_c   1.000
_cell.angle_alpha   90.00
_cell.angle_beta   90.00
_cell.angle_gamma   90.00
#
_symmetry.space_group_name_H-M   'P 1'
#
loop_
_entity.id
_entity.type
_entity.pdbx_description
1 polymer ?
#
loop_
_entity_poly.entity_id
_entity_poly.type
_entity_poly.pdbx_seq_one_letter_code
_entity_poly.pdbx_strand_id
1 'polypeptide(L)'
;MNWLRRWNARSLASQFFIAGGLISIAAMFVVGFFVSHLIEEAVIHNSGAATALYVDSVIAPLLPDMQTESLLDEASAQALDETLGQGALGKRLVSFKLWRSDGTILYSNEKELVGRKFAVSDKLQRAFAGSLVARYEIASDPESDKERALGKPLMEIYNPVLQPWSGQAVAVLEFYETAQGLGDSLAHARLRSWGAVTALTATFFLVLSVLVFRGSRTIETQRKDLKERVDELSALLAENRGLQRRLQRASQRAAALNETYLRSIGADLHDGPAQHIAYASLRLDSDMLINASTQPEAREKELAWIRSSLAEAMTEIRNICSGLVLPQIEKSSITEIVTRVVEAHQHKTETHVETIINEDGPDLPPAVKICIYRFIQEALNNAYRHGGGVQQAVRAVSRKGHVRVEVSDHGDGFNPSEVRPTSLGLVGLRERVDSLGGSFDIKTGEEGTTVTMIFEPMEVGE
;
A
#
# COMPACT_ATOMS: atom_id res chain seq x y z
N MET A 1 -11.93 14.20 29.04
CA MET A 1 -12.13 13.36 27.83
C MET A 1 -12.02 14.12 26.49
N ASN A 2 -12.51 15.35 26.36
CA ASN A 2 -12.55 16.07 25.06
C ASN A 2 -11.18 16.53 24.50
N TRP A 3 -10.19 16.73 25.36
CA TRP A 3 -8.87 17.20 24.93
C TRP A 3 -8.04 16.12 24.23
N LEU A 4 -7.99 14.89 24.77
CA LEU A 4 -7.29 13.74 24.17
C LEU A 4 -7.83 13.41 22.76
N ARG A 5 -9.14 13.54 22.57
CA ARG A 5 -9.78 13.27 21.27
C ARG A 5 -9.42 14.34 20.23
N ARG A 6 -9.34 15.62 20.64
CA ARG A 6 -8.85 16.72 19.79
C ARG A 6 -7.35 16.61 19.50
N TRP A 7 -6.57 16.09 20.44
CA TRP A 7 -5.14 15.84 20.26
C TRP A 7 -4.91 14.74 19.22
N ASN A 8 -5.57 13.60 19.37
CA ASN A 8 -5.45 12.46 18.46
C ASN A 8 -5.98 12.73 17.04
N ALA A 9 -6.83 13.74 16.88
CA ALA A 9 -7.33 14.16 15.57
C ALA A 9 -6.31 14.97 14.75
N ARG A 10 -5.24 15.48 15.38
CA ARG A 10 -4.18 16.22 14.68
C ARG A 10 -3.17 15.27 14.04
N SER A 11 -2.55 15.72 12.95
CA SER A 11 -1.45 14.98 12.32
C SER A 11 -0.30 14.77 13.31
N LEU A 12 0.44 13.68 13.12
CA LEU A 12 1.63 13.35 13.93
C LEU A 12 2.63 14.52 13.93
N ALA A 13 2.78 15.21 12.80
CA ALA A 13 3.63 16.41 12.71
C ALA A 13 3.14 17.56 13.61
N SER A 14 1.84 17.81 13.69
CA SER A 14 1.32 18.86 14.58
C SER A 14 1.45 18.49 16.06
N GLN A 15 1.27 17.22 16.41
CA GLN A 15 1.48 16.73 17.77
C GLN A 15 2.95 16.88 18.17
N PHE A 16 3.87 16.48 17.29
CA PHE A 16 5.31 16.66 17.47
C PHE A 16 5.68 18.13 17.65
N PHE A 17 5.18 19.03 16.81
CA PHE A 17 5.52 20.46 16.89
C PHE A 17 5.13 21.07 18.24
N ILE A 18 3.96 20.70 18.78
CA ILE A 18 3.47 21.25 20.06
C ILE A 18 4.19 20.61 21.24
N ALA A 19 4.18 19.27 21.33
CA ALA A 19 4.78 18.57 22.45
C ALA A 19 6.32 18.71 22.44
N GLY A 20 6.93 18.52 21.27
CA GLY A 20 8.36 18.71 21.06
C GLY A 20 8.78 20.16 21.33
N GLY A 21 8.00 21.14 20.89
CA GLY A 21 8.29 22.56 21.17
C GLY A 21 8.30 22.88 22.66
N LEU A 22 7.30 22.39 23.41
CA LEU A 22 7.25 22.56 24.86
C LEU A 22 8.44 21.89 25.57
N ILE A 23 8.79 20.66 25.16
CA ILE A 23 9.94 19.94 25.71
C ILE A 23 11.25 20.66 25.39
N SER A 24 11.43 21.14 24.15
CA SER A 24 12.62 21.89 23.75
C SER A 24 12.78 23.19 24.52
N ILE A 25 11.69 23.92 24.77
CA ILE A 25 11.72 25.13 25.61
C ILE A 25 12.12 24.78 27.05
N ALA A 26 11.52 23.75 27.64
CA ALA A 26 11.87 23.31 28.99
C ALA A 26 13.36 22.91 29.09
N ALA A 27 13.85 22.13 28.12
CA ALA A 27 15.26 21.75 28.04
C ALA A 27 16.18 22.96 27.87
N MET A 28 15.80 23.93 27.04
CA MET A 28 16.54 25.19 26.86
C MET A 28 16.70 25.94 28.18
N PHE A 29 15.64 26.05 28.99
CA PHE A 29 15.72 26.71 30.30
C PHE A 29 16.64 25.97 31.28
N VAL A 30 16.54 24.64 31.35
CA VAL A 30 17.39 23.83 32.23
C VAL A 30 18.86 23.97 31.86
N VAL A 31 19.18 23.84 30.57
CA VAL A 31 20.57 23.97 30.07
C VAL A 31 21.07 25.40 30.23
N GLY A 32 20.26 26.40 29.87
CA GLY A 32 20.62 27.82 29.98
C GLY A 32 20.92 28.23 31.42
N PHE A 33 20.11 27.76 32.37
CA PHE A 33 20.34 27.97 33.80
C PHE A 33 21.65 27.32 34.26
N PHE A 34 21.84 26.04 33.94
CA PHE A 34 23.03 25.28 34.35
C PHE A 34 24.32 25.88 33.79
N VAL A 35 24.35 26.22 32.50
CA VAL A 35 25.51 26.84 31.85
C VAL A 35 25.79 28.22 32.43
N SER A 36 24.75 29.02 32.70
CA SER A 36 24.94 30.34 33.32
C SER A 36 25.55 30.25 34.71
N HIS A 37 25.10 29.28 35.52
CA HIS A 37 25.63 29.05 36.85
C HIS A 37 27.10 28.59 36.82
N LEU A 38 27.43 27.64 35.93
CA LEU A 38 28.81 27.20 35.74
C LEU A 38 29.76 28.32 35.31
N ILE A 39 29.32 29.21 34.41
CA ILE A 39 30.13 30.35 33.97
C ILE A 39 30.34 31.33 35.11
N GLU A 40 29.30 31.63 35.89
CA GLU A 40 29.39 32.55 37.02
C GLU A 40 30.35 32.03 38.09
N GLU A 41 30.22 30.77 38.50
CA GLU A 41 31.14 30.16 39.47
C GLU A 41 32.58 30.15 38.96
N ALA A 42 32.79 29.77 37.69
CA ALA A 42 34.13 29.74 37.10
C ALA A 42 34.78 31.14 37.05
N VAL A 43 34.00 32.17 36.70
CA VAL A 43 34.49 33.56 36.62
C VAL A 43 34.82 34.10 38.01
N ILE A 44 33.95 33.89 39.01
CA ILE A 44 34.17 34.33 40.39
C ILE A 44 35.40 33.64 40.98
N HIS A 45 35.49 32.32 40.84
CA HIS A 45 36.63 31.55 41.36
C HIS A 45 37.96 31.98 40.71
N ASN A 46 37.99 32.16 39.39
CA ASN A 46 39.20 32.59 38.69
C ASN A 46 39.62 34.03 39.07
N SER A 47 38.65 34.93 39.28
CA SER A 47 38.91 36.28 39.77
C SER A 47 39.45 36.27 41.21
N GLY A 48 38.87 35.42 42.07
CA GLY A 48 39.35 35.22 43.45
C GLY A 48 40.77 34.69 43.50
N ALA A 49 41.09 33.67 42.68
CA ALA A 49 42.41 33.06 42.61
C ALA A 49 43.50 34.04 42.17
N ALA A 50 43.20 34.93 41.20
CA ALA A 50 44.11 35.99 40.80
C ALA A 50 44.45 36.95 41.96
N THR A 51 43.48 37.22 42.84
CA THR A 51 43.70 38.09 44.00
C THR A 51 44.43 37.37 45.13
N ALA A 52 44.15 36.07 45.34
CA ALA A 52 44.89 35.23 46.27
C ALA A 52 46.38 35.19 45.95
N LEU A 53 46.76 35.07 44.66
CA LEU A 53 48.16 35.14 44.24
C LEU A 53 48.85 36.45 44.62
N TYR A 54 48.15 37.58 44.53
CA TYR A 54 48.68 38.87 45.00
C TYR A 54 48.90 38.85 46.51
N VAL A 55 47.91 38.34 47.25
CA VAL A 55 47.99 38.24 48.71
C VAL A 55 49.18 37.37 49.13
N ASP A 56 49.36 36.20 48.53
CA ASP A 56 50.47 35.29 48.82
C ASP A 56 51.83 35.90 48.45
N SER A 57 51.89 36.68 47.36
CA SER A 57 53.16 37.24 46.86
C SER A 57 53.56 38.55 47.54
N VAL A 58 52.60 39.35 48.02
CA VAL A 58 52.84 40.73 48.48
C VAL A 58 52.47 40.91 49.95
N ILE A 59 51.39 40.30 50.43
CA ILE A 59 50.88 40.52 51.79
C ILE A 59 51.44 39.48 52.76
N ALA A 60 51.45 38.20 52.38
CA ALA A 60 51.93 37.12 53.25
C ALA A 60 53.38 37.32 53.76
N PRO A 61 54.35 37.83 52.95
CA PRO A 61 55.71 38.08 53.44
C PRO A 61 55.82 39.20 54.49
N LEU A 62 54.78 40.04 54.63
CA LEU A 62 54.74 41.15 55.59
C LEU A 62 54.13 40.73 56.94
N LEU A 63 53.58 39.53 57.04
CA LEU A 63 52.94 39.04 58.26
C LEU A 63 53.99 38.37 59.18
N PRO A 64 54.04 38.73 60.48
CA PRO A 64 54.88 38.03 61.45
C PRO A 64 54.35 36.62 61.74
N ASP A 65 55.04 35.86 62.59
CA ASP A 65 54.59 34.51 62.97
C ASP A 65 53.31 34.57 63.83
N MET A 66 52.18 34.37 63.16
CA MET A 66 50.83 34.47 63.73
C MET A 66 50.50 33.38 64.78
N GLN A 67 51.40 32.42 65.04
CA GLN A 67 51.19 31.41 66.07
C GLN A 67 51.48 31.91 67.50
N THR A 68 52.29 32.94 67.65
CA THR A 68 52.80 33.37 68.97
C THR A 68 52.37 34.78 69.39
N GLU A 69 52.05 35.67 68.45
CA GLU A 69 51.65 37.05 68.76
C GLU A 69 50.13 37.19 68.90
N SER A 70 49.69 37.97 69.90
CA SER A 70 48.26 38.22 70.21
C SER A 70 47.63 39.33 69.36
N LEU A 71 48.43 40.29 68.90
CA LEU A 71 48.07 41.41 68.01
C LEU A 71 49.28 41.72 67.10
N LEU A 72 49.03 42.25 65.90
CA LEU A 72 50.09 42.73 65.00
C LEU A 72 50.87 43.89 65.64
N ASP A 73 52.20 43.86 65.51
CA ASP A 73 53.06 44.96 65.93
C ASP A 73 52.88 46.20 65.04
N GLU A 74 53.24 47.37 65.57
CA GLU A 74 53.00 48.66 64.93
C GLU A 74 53.75 48.78 63.59
N ALA A 75 54.91 48.13 63.46
CA ALA A 75 55.70 48.13 62.22
C ALA A 75 55.03 47.32 61.10
N SER A 76 54.55 46.10 61.38
CA SER A 76 53.85 45.30 60.36
C SER A 76 52.49 45.89 60.01
N ALA A 77 51.78 46.46 60.99
CA ALA A 77 50.52 47.17 60.75
C ALA A 77 50.72 48.38 59.82
N GLN A 78 51.80 49.15 60.02
CA GLN A 78 52.15 50.27 59.14
C GLN A 78 52.55 49.80 57.74
N ALA A 79 53.33 48.73 57.62
CA ALA A 79 53.71 48.15 56.33
C ALA A 79 52.49 47.65 55.53
N LEU A 80 51.49 47.08 56.22
CA LEU A 80 50.21 46.70 55.62
C LEU A 80 49.40 47.93 55.19
N ASP A 81 49.29 48.96 56.03
CA ASP A 81 48.58 50.21 55.70
C ASP A 81 49.19 50.87 54.45
N GLU A 82 50.53 50.93 54.36
CA GLU A 82 51.25 51.49 53.20
C GLU A 82 51.06 50.62 51.94
N THR A 83 51.19 49.30 52.04
CA THR A 83 51.08 48.38 50.88
C THR A 83 49.65 48.25 50.36
N LEU A 84 48.66 48.24 51.26
CA LEU A 84 47.25 48.18 50.91
C LEU A 84 46.72 49.55 50.44
N GLY A 85 47.28 50.64 50.96
CA GLY A 85 46.95 52.01 50.56
C GLY A 85 47.62 52.46 49.26
N GLN A 86 48.84 51.97 48.98
CA GLN A 86 49.64 52.35 47.81
C GLN A 86 49.92 51.12 46.92
N GLY A 87 49.09 50.90 45.91
CA GLY A 87 49.29 49.78 44.99
C GLY A 87 48.14 49.56 44.01
N ALA A 88 48.27 48.52 43.16
CA ALA A 88 47.23 48.13 42.21
C ALA A 88 45.95 47.65 42.91
N LEU A 89 46.08 47.06 44.11
CA LEU A 89 44.94 46.61 44.92
C LEU A 89 44.24 47.76 45.64
N GLY A 90 44.96 48.77 46.11
CA GLY A 90 44.40 49.84 46.95
C GLY A 90 43.29 50.68 46.31
N LYS A 91 43.30 50.82 44.97
CA LYS A 91 42.22 51.50 44.24
C LYS A 91 40.91 50.71 44.17
N ARG A 92 40.99 49.39 44.37
CA ARG A 92 39.85 48.46 44.25
C ARG A 92 39.41 47.92 45.61
N LEU A 93 40.31 47.87 46.58
CA LEU A 93 40.08 47.41 47.94
C LEU A 93 39.15 48.37 48.69
N VAL A 94 38.05 47.83 49.20
CA VAL A 94 37.06 48.52 50.04
C VAL A 94 37.37 48.29 51.51
N SER A 95 37.62 47.04 51.87
CA SER A 95 37.84 46.61 53.25
C SER A 95 38.79 45.44 53.30
N PHE A 96 39.57 45.39 54.38
CA PHE A 96 40.56 44.35 54.63
C PHE A 96 40.54 43.99 56.11
N LYS A 97 40.52 42.69 56.40
CA LYS A 97 40.47 42.13 57.75
C LYS A 97 41.39 40.91 57.82
N LEU A 98 42.27 40.87 58.81
CA LEU A 98 43.09 39.70 59.14
C LEU A 98 42.47 38.98 60.34
N TRP A 99 42.15 37.71 60.17
CA TRP A 99 41.46 36.89 61.16
C TRP A 99 42.38 35.86 61.79
N ARG A 100 42.23 35.69 63.11
CA ARG A 100 42.70 34.50 63.83
C ARG A 100 41.61 33.42 63.82
N SER A 101 42.04 32.17 63.96
CA SER A 101 41.18 30.97 64.02
C SER A 101 40.08 31.01 65.09
N ASP A 102 40.20 31.86 66.11
CA ASP A 102 39.20 32.02 67.17
C ASP A 102 38.09 33.03 66.84
N GLY A 103 38.14 33.68 65.67
CA GLY A 103 37.19 34.71 65.25
C GLY A 103 37.56 36.12 65.72
N THR A 104 38.80 36.34 66.16
CA THR A 104 39.30 37.68 66.50
C THR A 104 39.92 38.36 65.27
N ILE A 105 39.58 39.63 65.04
CA ILE A 105 40.21 40.45 64.00
C ILE A 105 41.54 41.01 64.52
N LEU A 106 42.65 40.56 63.96
CA LEU A 106 44.01 40.95 64.33
C LEU A 106 44.40 42.30 63.73
N TYR A 107 43.87 42.62 62.55
CA TYR A 107 44.10 43.89 61.88
C TYR A 107 42.96 44.17 60.90
N SER A 108 42.62 45.44 60.74
CA SER A 108 41.71 45.91 59.71
C SER A 108 42.05 47.34 59.30
N ASN A 109 41.72 47.72 58.07
CA ASN A 109 41.72 49.13 57.67
C ASN A 109 40.65 49.94 58.45
N GLU A 110 39.64 49.27 58.99
CA GLU A 110 38.70 49.82 59.97
C GLU A 110 39.20 49.59 61.39
N LYS A 111 39.97 50.55 61.91
CA LYS A 111 40.64 50.41 63.21
C LYS A 111 39.68 50.11 64.39
N GLU A 112 38.41 50.46 64.27
CA GLU A 112 37.36 50.18 65.27
C GLU A 112 37.01 48.69 65.44
N LEU A 113 37.34 47.85 64.44
CA LEU A 113 37.07 46.42 64.43
C LEU A 113 38.23 45.58 65.00
N VAL A 114 39.43 46.16 65.11
CA VAL A 114 40.63 45.46 65.59
C VAL A 114 40.44 45.03 67.06
N GLY A 115 40.72 43.76 67.35
CA GLY A 115 40.55 43.16 68.67
C GLY A 115 39.11 42.76 69.01
N ARG A 116 38.12 43.03 68.15
CA ARG A 116 36.76 42.50 68.32
C ARG A 116 36.68 41.04 67.90
N LYS A 117 35.77 40.31 68.53
CA LYS A 117 35.51 38.90 68.28
C LYS A 117 34.14 38.73 67.66
N PHE A 118 34.08 38.02 66.53
CA PHE A 118 32.85 37.69 65.82
C PHE A 118 32.67 36.17 65.73
N ALA A 119 31.45 35.75 65.37
CA ALA A 119 31.19 34.33 65.11
C ALA A 119 31.87 33.92 63.81
N VAL A 120 32.64 32.82 63.84
CA VAL A 120 33.31 32.30 62.65
C VAL A 120 32.24 31.84 61.64
N SER A 121 32.16 32.53 60.52
CA SER A 121 31.23 32.19 59.43
C SER A 121 31.66 30.90 58.72
N ASP A 122 30.74 30.26 58.00
CA ASP A 122 31.05 29.08 57.16
C ASP A 122 32.13 29.40 56.10
N LYS A 123 32.19 30.65 55.62
CA LYS A 123 33.22 31.13 54.68
C LYS A 123 34.59 31.15 55.35
N LEU A 124 34.70 31.74 56.54
CA LEU A 124 35.92 31.74 57.35
C LEU A 124 36.35 30.32 57.74
N GLN A 125 35.40 29.44 58.12
CA GLN A 125 35.71 28.07 58.51
C GLN A 125 36.35 27.28 57.36
N ARG A 126 35.81 27.42 56.14
CA ARG A 126 36.40 26.80 54.93
C ARG A 126 37.77 27.38 54.59
N ALA A 127 37.94 28.69 54.79
CA ALA A 127 39.24 29.33 54.61
C ALA A 127 40.28 28.81 55.62
N PHE A 128 39.95 28.69 56.91
CA PHE A 128 40.84 28.07 57.89
C PHE A 128 41.12 26.59 57.63
N ALA A 129 40.27 25.89 56.87
CA ALA A 129 40.55 24.55 56.37
C ALA A 129 41.52 24.51 55.17
N GLY A 130 42.04 25.68 54.74
CA GLY A 130 43.02 25.81 53.66
C GLY A 130 42.42 26.06 52.27
N SER A 131 41.12 26.33 52.16
CA SER A 131 40.45 26.57 50.87
C SER A 131 40.23 28.06 50.61
N LEU A 132 40.61 28.56 49.44
CA LEU A 132 40.22 29.90 49.00
C LEU A 132 38.69 29.96 48.82
N VAL A 133 38.02 30.93 49.44
CA VAL A 133 36.59 31.18 49.26
C VAL A 133 36.41 32.54 48.62
N ALA A 134 35.75 32.61 47.47
CA ALA A 134 35.42 33.86 46.79
C ALA A 134 33.92 33.92 46.47
N ARG A 135 33.30 35.07 46.71
CA ARG A 135 31.88 35.34 46.44
C ARG A 135 31.69 36.70 45.80
N TYR A 136 30.62 36.83 45.02
CA TYR A 136 30.18 38.11 44.46
C TYR A 136 28.76 38.42 44.94
N GLU A 137 28.66 39.10 46.07
CA GLU A 137 27.39 39.37 46.76
C GLU A 137 27.40 40.73 47.46
N ILE A 138 26.22 41.20 47.87
CA ILE A 138 26.13 42.37 48.77
C ILE A 138 26.53 41.87 50.16
N ALA A 139 27.49 42.54 50.79
CA ALA A 139 28.03 42.14 52.08
C ALA A 139 26.91 41.95 53.12
N SER A 140 26.91 40.79 53.77
CA SER A 140 25.82 40.39 54.67
C SER A 140 26.29 40.02 56.07
N ASP A 141 27.58 39.76 56.25
CA ASP A 141 28.14 39.28 57.51
C ASP A 141 28.10 40.33 58.64
N PRO A 142 28.00 39.92 59.91
CA PRO A 142 27.81 40.81 61.05
C PRO A 142 28.88 41.91 61.20
N GLU A 143 30.10 41.65 60.75
CA GLU A 143 31.25 42.55 60.80
C GLU A 143 31.35 43.53 59.62
N SER A 144 30.40 43.47 58.67
CA SER A 144 30.51 44.13 57.37
C SER A 144 29.48 45.25 57.16
N ASP A 145 29.20 46.01 58.23
CA ASP A 145 28.19 47.08 58.21
C ASP A 145 28.52 48.21 57.22
N LYS A 146 29.81 48.58 57.07
CA LYS A 146 30.22 49.64 56.13
C LYS A 146 30.15 49.18 54.68
N GLU A 147 30.54 47.94 54.42
CA GLU A 147 30.48 47.30 53.12
C GLU A 147 29.02 47.10 52.69
N ARG A 148 28.15 46.69 53.62
CA ARG A 148 26.70 46.56 53.40
C ARG A 148 26.06 47.92 53.07
N ALA A 149 26.50 48.99 53.72
CA ALA A 149 25.99 50.34 53.49
C ALA A 149 26.26 50.86 52.05
N LEU A 150 27.24 50.30 51.33
CA LEU A 150 27.49 50.62 49.92
C LEU A 150 26.36 50.13 49.00
N GLY A 151 25.56 49.14 49.42
CA GLY A 151 24.37 48.66 48.71
C GLY A 151 24.65 48.06 47.32
N LYS A 152 25.90 47.70 47.03
CA LYS A 152 26.34 47.13 45.75
C LYS A 152 27.06 45.81 45.98
N PRO A 153 26.98 44.86 45.03
CA PRO A 153 27.72 43.61 45.14
C PRO A 153 29.23 43.86 45.04
N LEU A 154 29.96 43.27 45.98
CA LEU A 154 31.41 43.32 46.08
C LEU A 154 31.97 41.92 45.87
N MET A 155 33.22 41.84 45.43
CA MET A 155 33.96 40.59 45.49
C MET A 155 34.49 40.44 46.90
N GLU A 156 33.98 39.44 47.60
CA GLU A 156 34.39 39.06 48.94
C GLU A 156 35.25 37.81 48.84
N ILE A 157 36.45 37.88 49.39
CA ILE A 157 37.43 36.81 49.23
C ILE A 157 38.10 36.55 50.58
N TYR A 158 38.14 35.28 50.96
CA TYR A 158 38.81 34.75 52.14
C TYR A 158 40.00 33.89 51.69
N ASN A 159 41.20 34.43 51.82
CA ASN A 159 42.44 33.75 51.46
C ASN A 159 43.14 33.19 52.73
N PRO A 160 43.37 31.87 52.83
CA PRO A 160 44.17 31.33 53.92
C PRO A 160 45.64 31.73 53.82
N VAL A 161 46.19 32.21 54.92
CA VAL A 161 47.64 32.40 55.08
C VAL A 161 48.22 31.10 55.58
N LEU A 162 48.90 30.38 54.67
CA LEU A 162 49.49 29.07 54.98
C LEU A 162 50.90 29.22 55.53
N GLN A 163 51.23 28.46 56.58
CA GLN A 163 52.59 28.40 57.09
C GLN A 163 53.48 27.60 56.12
N PRO A 164 54.70 28.09 55.77
CA PRO A 164 55.53 27.49 54.71
C PRO A 164 55.87 26.00 54.86
N TRP A 165 55.94 25.50 56.11
CA TRP A 165 56.42 24.15 56.42
C TRP A 165 55.30 23.16 56.76
N SER A 166 54.23 23.63 57.40
CA SER A 166 53.12 22.78 57.89
C SER A 166 51.93 22.75 56.94
N GLY A 167 51.79 23.74 56.04
CA GLY A 167 50.64 23.91 55.17
C GLY A 167 49.33 24.22 55.91
N GLN A 168 49.40 24.49 57.22
CA GLN A 168 48.24 24.86 58.02
C GLN A 168 47.93 26.35 57.85
N ALA A 169 46.64 26.69 57.77
CA ALA A 169 46.19 28.07 57.76
C ALA A 169 46.34 28.68 59.17
N VAL A 170 47.30 29.60 59.31
CA VAL A 170 47.57 30.29 60.59
C VAL A 170 46.71 31.53 60.79
N ALA A 171 46.28 32.14 59.68
CA ALA A 171 45.36 33.26 59.65
C ALA A 171 44.52 33.21 58.36
N VAL A 172 43.42 33.94 58.33
CA VAL A 172 42.64 34.15 57.11
C VAL A 172 42.58 35.62 56.80
N LEU A 173 42.90 35.96 55.56
CA LEU A 173 42.78 37.30 55.01
C LEU A 173 41.43 37.43 54.33
N GLU A 174 40.58 38.29 54.88
CA GLU A 174 39.32 38.68 54.26
C GLU A 174 39.50 40.05 53.59
N PHE A 175 39.05 40.15 52.35
CA PHE A 175 39.06 41.40 51.61
C PHE A 175 37.80 41.56 50.77
N TYR A 176 37.30 42.79 50.78
CA TYR A 176 36.22 43.24 49.92
C TYR A 176 36.80 44.13 48.85
N GLU A 177 36.61 43.77 47.59
CA GLU A 177 37.01 44.62 46.46
C GLU A 177 35.79 45.06 45.63
N THR A 178 35.90 46.26 45.06
CA THR A 178 35.01 46.70 44.00
C THR A 178 35.27 45.87 42.75
N ALA A 179 34.24 45.14 42.31
CA ALA A 179 34.32 44.31 41.12
C ALA A 179 34.02 45.14 39.86
N GLN A 180 34.83 46.18 39.61
CA GLN A 180 34.66 47.05 38.44
C GLN A 180 34.75 46.21 37.15
N GLY A 181 33.68 46.22 36.35
CA GLY A 181 33.58 45.45 35.10
C GLY A 181 33.25 43.96 35.26
N LEU A 182 33.27 43.38 36.46
CA LEU A 182 32.90 41.97 36.67
C LEU A 182 31.41 41.74 36.43
N GLY A 183 30.56 42.64 36.96
CA GLY A 183 29.11 42.60 36.73
C GLY A 183 28.76 42.69 35.24
N ASP A 184 29.41 43.59 34.49
CA ASP A 184 29.23 43.72 33.04
C ASP A 184 29.70 42.47 32.29
N SER A 185 30.83 41.90 32.71
CA SER A 185 31.37 40.66 32.15
C SER A 185 30.43 39.48 32.38
N LEU A 186 29.87 39.34 33.59
CA LEU A 186 28.86 38.33 33.93
C LEU A 186 27.58 38.53 33.12
N ALA A 187 27.11 39.78 32.97
CA ALA A 187 25.93 40.09 32.17
C ALA A 187 26.13 39.75 30.69
N HIS A 188 27.27 40.11 30.11
CA HIS A 188 27.64 39.75 28.74
C HIS A 188 27.78 38.24 28.55
N ALA A 189 28.40 37.54 29.51
CA ALA A 189 28.55 36.10 29.46
C ALA A 189 27.20 35.39 29.52
N ARG A 190 26.28 35.82 30.40
CA ARG A 190 24.90 35.34 30.47
C ARG A 190 24.15 35.59 29.16
N LEU A 191 24.21 36.81 28.61
CA LEU A 191 23.51 37.11 27.37
C LEU A 191 24.01 36.25 26.19
N ARG A 192 25.33 36.07 26.09
CA ARG A 192 25.95 35.22 25.05
C ARG A 192 25.62 33.75 25.24
N SER A 193 25.66 33.23 26.47
CA SER A 193 25.33 31.83 26.74
C SER A 193 23.86 31.54 26.43
N TRP A 194 22.93 32.38 26.88
CA TRP A 194 21.51 32.26 26.55
C TRP A 194 21.26 32.39 25.05
N GLY A 195 21.86 33.38 24.39
CA GLY A 195 21.76 33.54 22.95
C GLY A 195 22.24 32.29 22.19
N ALA A 196 23.39 31.72 22.60
CA ALA A 196 23.93 30.50 21.99
C ALA A 196 23.02 29.28 22.22
N VAL A 197 22.53 29.06 23.44
CA VAL A 197 21.63 27.94 23.78
C VAL A 197 20.32 28.08 23.01
N THR A 198 19.70 29.26 22.99
CA THR A 198 18.47 29.52 22.23
C THR A 198 18.67 29.32 20.73
N ALA A 199 19.75 29.85 20.14
CA ALA A 199 20.03 29.69 18.72
C ALA A 199 20.24 28.21 18.34
N LEU A 200 20.99 27.47 19.15
CA LEU A 200 21.26 26.05 18.92
C LEU A 200 19.97 25.22 19.03
N THR A 201 19.21 25.39 20.12
CA THR A 201 17.95 24.68 20.32
C THR A 201 16.92 25.01 19.23
N ALA A 202 16.79 26.29 18.84
CA ALA A 202 15.88 26.70 17.78
C ALA A 202 16.27 26.09 16.43
N THR A 203 17.57 26.06 16.11
CA THR A 203 18.07 25.47 14.86
C THR A 203 17.77 23.97 14.81
N PHE A 204 18.11 23.22 15.86
CA PHE A 204 17.81 21.80 15.93
C PHE A 204 16.30 21.52 15.87
N PHE A 205 15.50 22.30 16.60
CA PHE A 205 14.05 22.14 16.61
C PHE A 205 13.43 22.43 15.24
N LEU A 206 13.92 23.44 14.51
CA LEU A 206 13.44 23.76 13.17
C LEU A 206 13.79 22.65 12.18
N VAL A 207 15.04 22.18 12.17
CA VAL A 207 15.48 21.08 11.30
C VAL A 207 14.65 19.82 11.55
N LEU A 208 14.47 19.44 12.82
CA LEU A 208 13.71 18.25 13.18
C LEU A 208 12.22 18.42 12.85
N SER A 209 11.66 19.61 13.07
CA SER A 209 10.29 19.92 12.65
C SER A 209 10.11 19.76 11.15
N VAL A 210 10.99 20.34 10.33
CA VAL A 210 10.93 20.19 8.86
C VAL A 210 10.98 18.72 8.45
N LEU A 211 11.87 17.92 9.05
CA LEU A 211 12.00 16.49 8.76
C LEU A 211 10.72 15.73 9.11
N VAL A 212 10.15 15.99 10.29
CA VAL A 212 8.89 15.35 10.74
C VAL A 212 7.71 15.78 9.87
N PHE A 213 7.58 17.06 9.52
CA PHE A 213 6.52 17.54 8.62
C PHE A 213 6.63 16.90 7.23
N ARG A 214 7.85 16.81 6.68
CA ARG A 214 8.10 16.19 5.39
C ARG A 214 7.79 14.69 5.43
N GLY A 215 8.22 13.99 6.48
CA GLY A 215 7.90 12.57 6.70
C GLY A 215 6.40 12.31 6.85
N SER A 216 5.69 13.11 7.64
CA SER A 216 4.23 12.99 7.83
C SER A 216 3.48 13.17 6.52
N ARG A 217 3.87 14.16 5.70
CA ARG A 217 3.26 14.38 4.38
C ARG A 217 3.50 13.20 3.45
N THR A 218 4.72 12.65 3.42
CA THR A 218 5.02 11.44 2.64
C THR A 218 4.16 10.26 3.06
N ILE A 219 4.04 10.01 4.37
CA ILE A 219 3.22 8.91 4.91
C ILE A 219 1.75 9.08 4.49
N GLU A 220 1.19 10.29 4.58
CA GLU A 220 -0.18 10.56 4.16
C GLU A 220 -0.38 10.31 2.65
N THR A 221 0.58 10.72 1.82
CA THR A 221 0.52 10.46 0.37
C THR A 221 0.62 8.97 0.04
N GLN A 222 1.55 8.24 0.67
CA GLN A 222 1.71 6.81 0.48
C GLN A 222 0.50 6.02 0.97
N ARG A 223 -0.11 6.42 2.10
CA ARG A 223 -1.32 5.79 2.61
C ARG A 223 -2.50 5.96 1.66
N LYS A 224 -2.60 7.13 1.00
CA LYS A 224 -3.62 7.38 -0.01
C LYS A 224 -3.41 6.52 -1.26
N ASP A 225 -2.19 6.51 -1.83
CA ASP A 225 -1.85 5.70 -3.01
C ASP A 225 -2.06 4.20 -2.74
N LEU A 226 -1.65 3.71 -1.57
CA LEU A 226 -1.85 2.32 -1.19
C LEU A 226 -3.34 1.97 -1.10
N LYS A 227 -4.16 2.87 -0.57
CA LYS A 227 -5.62 2.67 -0.49
C LYS A 227 -6.23 2.58 -1.90
N GLU A 228 -5.86 3.50 -2.79
CA GLU A 228 -6.33 3.50 -4.18
C GLU A 228 -5.95 2.19 -4.90
N ARG A 229 -4.71 1.70 -4.74
CA ARG A 229 -4.27 0.41 -5.29
C ARG A 229 -5.03 -0.78 -4.72
N VAL A 230 -5.30 -0.78 -3.42
CA VAL A 230 -6.08 -1.86 -2.79
C VAL A 230 -7.51 -1.86 -3.32
N ASP A 231 -8.13 -0.69 -3.45
CA ASP A 231 -9.47 -0.53 -3.99
C ASP A 231 -9.51 -1.01 -5.46
N GLU A 232 -8.52 -0.64 -6.29
CA GLU A 232 -8.37 -1.10 -7.68
C GLU A 232 -8.21 -2.63 -7.78
N LEU A 233 -7.30 -3.22 -7.01
CA LEU A 233 -7.10 -4.67 -6.98
C LEU A 233 -8.37 -5.41 -6.54
N SER A 234 -9.10 -4.86 -5.57
CA SER A 234 -10.36 -5.45 -5.10
C SER A 234 -11.41 -5.46 -6.21
N ALA A 235 -11.48 -4.41 -7.02
CA ALA A 235 -12.39 -4.31 -8.16
C ALA A 235 -12.01 -5.32 -9.26
N LEU A 236 -10.73 -5.42 -9.62
CA LEU A 236 -10.24 -6.40 -10.60
C LEU A 236 -10.50 -7.85 -10.15
N LEU A 237 -10.30 -8.16 -8.86
CA LEU A 237 -10.62 -9.49 -8.33
C LEU A 237 -12.12 -9.79 -8.38
N ALA A 238 -12.98 -8.80 -8.13
CA ALA A 238 -14.42 -8.96 -8.24
C ALA A 238 -14.85 -9.22 -9.70
N GLU A 239 -14.24 -8.50 -10.66
CA GLU A 239 -14.45 -8.70 -12.09
C GLU A 239 -13.99 -10.09 -12.54
N ASN A 240 -12.79 -10.51 -12.15
CA ASN A 240 -12.24 -11.82 -12.49
C ASN A 240 -13.11 -12.97 -11.98
N ARG A 241 -13.59 -12.87 -10.72
CA ARG A 241 -14.57 -13.83 -10.17
C ARG A 241 -15.88 -13.82 -10.96
N GLY A 242 -16.32 -12.66 -11.45
CA GLY A 242 -17.46 -12.52 -12.34
C GLY A 242 -17.27 -13.29 -13.65
N LEU A 243 -16.11 -13.13 -14.29
CA LEU A 243 -15.75 -13.85 -15.52
C LEU A 243 -15.64 -15.36 -15.31
N GLN A 244 -14.99 -15.79 -14.23
CA GLN A 244 -14.88 -17.22 -13.88
C GLN A 244 -16.27 -17.88 -13.72
N ARG A 245 -17.22 -17.20 -13.07
CA ARG A 245 -18.61 -17.70 -12.96
C ARG A 245 -19.30 -17.78 -14.31
N ARG A 246 -19.08 -16.82 -15.21
CA ARG A 246 -19.64 -16.85 -16.57
C ARG A 246 -19.07 -18.02 -17.37
N LEU A 247 -17.75 -18.24 -17.29
CA LEU A 247 -17.08 -19.36 -17.94
C LEU A 247 -17.59 -20.70 -17.40
N GLN A 248 -17.72 -20.85 -16.08
CA GLN A 248 -18.26 -22.06 -15.47
C GLN A 248 -19.69 -22.35 -15.93
N ARG A 249 -20.56 -21.34 -16.00
CA ARG A 249 -21.92 -21.49 -16.53
C ARG A 249 -21.95 -21.86 -18.01
N ALA A 250 -21.08 -21.25 -18.82
CA ALA A 250 -20.96 -21.58 -20.24
C ALA A 250 -20.51 -23.03 -20.43
N SER A 251 -19.51 -23.48 -19.69
CA SER A 251 -19.04 -24.87 -19.70
C SER A 251 -20.13 -25.85 -19.26
N GLN A 252 -20.87 -25.55 -18.19
CA GLN A 252 -22.00 -26.38 -17.75
C GLN A 252 -23.10 -26.48 -18.81
N ARG A 253 -23.43 -25.37 -19.48
CA ARG A 253 -24.40 -25.38 -20.59
C ARG A 253 -23.91 -26.22 -21.76
N ALA A 254 -22.65 -26.07 -22.15
CA ALA A 254 -22.06 -26.86 -23.24
C ALA A 254 -22.10 -28.36 -22.91
N ALA A 255 -21.74 -28.75 -21.68
CA ALA A 255 -21.83 -30.14 -21.23
C ALA A 255 -23.27 -30.67 -21.25
N ALA A 256 -24.24 -29.88 -20.78
CA ALA A 256 -25.66 -30.26 -20.78
C ALA A 256 -26.24 -30.42 -22.20
N LEU A 257 -25.84 -29.55 -23.14
CA LEU A 257 -26.21 -29.66 -24.56
C LEU A 257 -25.61 -30.92 -25.17
N ASN A 258 -24.33 -31.21 -24.92
CA ASN A 258 -23.68 -32.42 -25.41
C ASN A 258 -24.34 -33.71 -24.87
N GLU A 259 -24.68 -33.75 -23.58
CA GLU A 259 -25.38 -34.88 -22.97
C GLU A 259 -26.78 -35.09 -23.57
N THR A 260 -27.53 -34.01 -23.78
CA THR A 260 -28.84 -34.07 -24.46
C THR A 260 -28.70 -34.60 -25.88
N TYR A 261 -27.68 -34.12 -26.61
CA TYR A 261 -27.38 -34.55 -27.97
C TYR A 261 -27.03 -36.05 -28.04
N LEU A 262 -26.14 -36.53 -27.17
CA LEU A 262 -25.79 -37.95 -27.07
C LEU A 262 -27.00 -38.82 -26.72
N ARG A 263 -27.86 -38.35 -25.82
CA ARG A 263 -29.10 -39.06 -25.46
C ARG A 263 -30.06 -39.16 -26.63
N SER A 264 -30.20 -38.09 -27.43
CA SER A 264 -31.01 -38.09 -28.66
C SER A 264 -30.50 -39.13 -29.66
N ILE A 265 -29.19 -39.17 -29.91
CA ILE A 265 -28.57 -40.16 -30.82
C ILE A 265 -28.83 -41.58 -30.31
N GLY A 266 -28.68 -41.81 -29.01
CA GLY A 266 -28.97 -43.11 -28.40
C GLY A 266 -30.42 -43.54 -28.59
N ALA A 267 -31.38 -42.62 -28.46
CA ALA A 267 -32.79 -42.87 -28.71
C ALA A 267 -33.07 -43.18 -30.18
N ASP A 268 -32.54 -42.37 -31.11
CA ASP A 268 -32.71 -42.59 -32.56
C ASP A 268 -32.17 -43.95 -33.02
N LEU A 269 -31.02 -44.37 -32.45
CA LEU A 269 -30.42 -45.66 -32.75
C LEU A 269 -31.22 -46.84 -32.18
N HIS A 270 -31.81 -46.65 -30.98
CA HIS A 270 -32.61 -47.67 -30.32
C HIS A 270 -33.95 -47.86 -31.01
N ASP A 271 -34.66 -46.78 -31.32
CA ASP A 271 -36.05 -46.83 -31.79
C ASP A 271 -36.18 -47.20 -33.27
N GLY A 272 -35.17 -46.94 -34.10
CA GLY A 272 -35.16 -47.40 -35.50
C GLY A 272 -34.34 -48.67 -35.70
N PRO A 273 -33.01 -48.56 -35.90
CA PRO A 273 -32.19 -49.69 -36.33
C PRO A 273 -32.18 -50.88 -35.38
N ALA A 274 -32.11 -50.64 -34.07
CA ALA A 274 -32.04 -51.73 -33.09
C ALA A 274 -33.34 -52.54 -33.05
N GLN A 275 -34.50 -51.89 -33.17
CA GLN A 275 -35.79 -52.58 -33.28
C GLN A 275 -35.88 -53.40 -34.57
N HIS A 276 -35.53 -52.83 -35.72
CA HIS A 276 -35.52 -53.55 -37.00
C HIS A 276 -34.62 -54.79 -36.99
N ILE A 277 -33.45 -54.69 -36.34
CA ILE A 277 -32.53 -55.81 -36.16
C ILE A 277 -33.12 -56.84 -35.18
N ALA A 278 -33.70 -56.41 -34.05
CA ALA A 278 -34.30 -57.31 -33.07
C ALA A 278 -35.49 -58.10 -33.65
N TYR A 279 -36.37 -57.44 -34.42
CA TYR A 279 -37.47 -58.10 -35.10
C TYR A 279 -36.99 -59.06 -36.19
N ALA A 280 -35.94 -58.69 -36.95
CA ALA A 280 -35.32 -59.59 -37.92
C ALA A 280 -34.72 -60.83 -37.23
N SER A 281 -34.01 -60.67 -36.11
CA SER A 281 -33.48 -61.79 -35.31
C SER A 281 -34.58 -62.70 -34.79
N LEU A 282 -35.68 -62.17 -34.25
CA LEU A 282 -36.79 -62.98 -33.76
C LEU A 282 -37.42 -63.83 -34.87
N ARG A 283 -37.56 -63.27 -36.09
CA ARG A 283 -38.15 -63.98 -37.23
C ARG A 283 -37.21 -65.01 -37.83
N LEU A 284 -35.90 -64.82 -37.72
CA LEU A 284 -34.90 -65.84 -38.09
C LEU A 284 -35.09 -67.14 -37.29
N ASP A 285 -35.52 -67.05 -36.03
CA ASP A 285 -35.81 -68.19 -35.16
C ASP A 285 -37.24 -68.76 -35.35
N SER A 286 -38.00 -68.30 -36.33
CA SER A 286 -39.38 -68.75 -36.54
C SER A 286 -39.47 -70.17 -37.10
N ASP A 287 -40.51 -70.92 -36.68
CA ASP A 287 -40.80 -72.26 -37.19
C ASP A 287 -40.98 -72.30 -38.72
N MET A 288 -41.34 -71.18 -39.36
CA MET A 288 -41.45 -71.09 -40.82
C MET A 288 -40.10 -71.31 -41.53
N LEU A 289 -38.98 -70.95 -40.90
CA LEU A 289 -37.63 -71.15 -41.43
C LEU A 289 -37.02 -72.48 -40.97
N ILE A 290 -37.29 -72.89 -39.74
CA ILE A 290 -36.67 -74.07 -39.11
C ILE A 290 -37.36 -75.38 -39.52
N ASN A 291 -38.67 -75.38 -39.76
CA ASN A 291 -39.42 -76.58 -40.09
C ASN A 291 -39.23 -76.98 -41.57
N ALA A 292 -38.68 -78.18 -41.80
CA ALA A 292 -38.44 -78.73 -43.13
C ALA A 292 -39.71 -78.91 -43.98
N SER A 293 -40.89 -79.01 -43.34
CA SER A 293 -42.19 -79.21 -43.99
C SER A 293 -42.86 -77.92 -44.47
N THR A 294 -42.29 -76.74 -44.19
CA THR A 294 -42.85 -75.45 -44.64
C THR A 294 -42.75 -75.30 -46.16
N GLN A 295 -43.81 -74.78 -46.79
CA GLN A 295 -43.82 -74.53 -48.24
C GLN A 295 -42.70 -73.56 -48.65
N PRO A 296 -41.99 -73.83 -49.77
CA PRO A 296 -40.88 -73.00 -50.23
C PRO A 296 -41.24 -71.52 -50.40
N GLU A 297 -42.43 -71.22 -50.91
CA GLU A 297 -42.91 -69.86 -51.16
C GLU A 297 -43.13 -69.06 -49.87
N ALA A 298 -43.63 -69.71 -48.81
CA ALA A 298 -43.81 -69.09 -47.50
C ALA A 298 -42.46 -68.80 -46.83
N ARG A 299 -41.48 -69.71 -47.00
CA ARG A 299 -40.12 -69.55 -46.49
C ARG A 299 -39.38 -68.41 -47.19
N GLU A 300 -39.52 -68.30 -48.52
CA GLU A 300 -38.90 -67.24 -49.31
C GLU A 300 -39.46 -65.86 -48.94
N LYS A 301 -40.78 -65.78 -48.71
CA LYS A 301 -41.45 -64.54 -48.26
C LYS A 301 -40.95 -64.09 -46.87
N GLU A 302 -40.69 -65.04 -45.98
CA GLU A 302 -40.14 -64.76 -44.65
C GLU A 302 -38.70 -64.23 -44.73
N LEU A 303 -37.85 -64.88 -45.53
CA LEU A 303 -36.47 -64.43 -45.80
C LEU A 303 -36.43 -63.06 -46.48
N ALA A 304 -37.32 -62.79 -47.43
CA ALA A 304 -37.41 -61.52 -48.12
C ALA A 304 -37.75 -60.38 -47.13
N TRP A 305 -38.66 -60.61 -46.19
CA TRP A 305 -38.99 -59.62 -45.16
C TRP A 305 -37.81 -59.36 -44.22
N ILE A 306 -37.11 -60.39 -43.76
CA ILE A 306 -35.92 -60.26 -42.89
C ILE A 306 -34.83 -59.46 -43.62
N ARG A 307 -34.59 -59.75 -44.90
CA ARG A 307 -33.63 -58.99 -45.73
C ARG A 307 -34.06 -57.52 -45.86
N SER A 308 -35.35 -57.23 -46.06
CA SER A 308 -35.86 -55.86 -46.11
C SER A 308 -35.64 -55.11 -44.80
N SER A 309 -36.01 -55.72 -43.66
CA SER A 309 -35.87 -55.11 -42.33
C SER A 309 -34.39 -54.81 -41.99
N LEU A 310 -33.46 -55.72 -42.32
CA LEU A 310 -32.03 -55.48 -42.14
C LEU A 310 -31.49 -54.40 -43.09
N ALA A 311 -31.98 -54.34 -44.34
CA ALA A 311 -31.61 -53.31 -45.29
C ALA A 311 -32.12 -51.92 -44.85
N GLU A 312 -33.34 -51.84 -44.31
CA GLU A 312 -33.90 -50.64 -43.70
C GLU A 312 -33.07 -50.20 -42.49
N ALA A 313 -32.76 -51.09 -41.55
CA ALA A 313 -31.89 -50.79 -40.40
C ALA A 313 -30.51 -50.26 -40.82
N MET A 314 -29.87 -50.88 -41.81
CA MET A 314 -28.58 -50.43 -42.34
C MET A 314 -28.67 -49.05 -43.02
N THR A 315 -29.80 -48.76 -43.66
CA THR A 315 -30.07 -47.47 -44.29
C THR A 315 -30.27 -46.39 -43.23
N GLU A 316 -31.01 -46.69 -42.16
CA GLU A 316 -31.21 -45.79 -41.02
C GLU A 316 -29.90 -45.51 -40.27
N ILE A 317 -29.09 -46.53 -39.97
CA ILE A 317 -27.75 -46.35 -39.38
C ILE A 317 -26.89 -45.47 -40.28
N ARG A 318 -26.89 -45.71 -41.60
CA ARG A 318 -26.12 -44.88 -42.53
C ARG A 318 -26.62 -43.44 -42.57
N ASN A 319 -27.93 -43.22 -42.44
CA ASN A 319 -28.52 -41.88 -42.35
C ASN A 319 -28.13 -41.18 -41.03
N ILE A 320 -28.15 -41.88 -39.89
CA ILE A 320 -27.71 -41.35 -38.59
C ILE A 320 -26.20 -41.05 -38.63
N CYS A 321 -25.37 -41.96 -39.13
CA CYS A 321 -23.91 -41.76 -39.22
C CYS A 321 -23.49 -40.66 -40.20
N SER A 322 -24.12 -40.59 -41.38
CA SER A 322 -23.94 -39.45 -42.29
C SER A 322 -24.50 -38.15 -41.70
N GLY A 323 -25.44 -38.26 -40.75
CA GLY A 323 -25.92 -37.25 -39.79
C GLY A 323 -24.86 -36.74 -38.79
N LEU A 324 -23.86 -37.57 -38.47
CA LEU A 324 -22.90 -37.32 -37.39
C LEU A 324 -21.50 -36.95 -37.89
N VAL A 325 -21.07 -37.48 -39.04
CA VAL A 325 -19.70 -37.31 -39.53
C VAL A 325 -19.75 -36.91 -41.01
N LEU A 326 -19.28 -35.69 -41.30
CA LEU A 326 -19.17 -35.13 -42.65
C LEU A 326 -17.69 -34.85 -43.00
N PRO A 327 -16.80 -35.87 -43.00
CA PRO A 327 -15.36 -35.67 -43.17
C PRO A 327 -15.02 -35.23 -44.62
N GLN A 328 -15.91 -35.53 -45.57
CA GLN A 328 -15.80 -35.07 -46.96
C GLN A 328 -16.19 -33.59 -47.13
N ILE A 329 -16.75 -32.93 -46.10
CA ILE A 329 -17.17 -31.53 -46.16
C ILE A 329 -16.10 -30.59 -45.64
N GLU A 330 -15.25 -31.06 -44.71
CA GLU A 330 -14.19 -30.23 -44.13
C GLU A 330 -13.27 -29.63 -45.21
N LYS A 331 -12.98 -30.41 -46.27
CA LYS A 331 -12.12 -30.02 -47.39
C LYS A 331 -12.87 -29.45 -48.60
N SER A 332 -14.20 -29.43 -48.58
CA SER A 332 -14.98 -29.01 -49.73
C SER A 332 -15.22 -27.50 -49.77
N SER A 333 -15.34 -26.96 -50.99
CA SER A 333 -15.77 -25.57 -51.20
C SER A 333 -17.29 -25.43 -51.01
N ILE A 334 -17.80 -24.20 -50.91
CA ILE A 334 -19.26 -23.95 -50.78
C ILE A 334 -19.98 -24.52 -51.99
N THR A 335 -19.43 -24.34 -53.19
CA THR A 335 -19.97 -24.87 -54.44
C THR A 335 -20.09 -26.39 -54.39
N GLU A 336 -19.05 -27.10 -53.92
CA GLU A 336 -19.08 -28.55 -53.77
C GLU A 336 -20.10 -29.01 -52.73
N ILE A 337 -20.21 -28.29 -51.60
CA ILE A 337 -21.17 -28.60 -50.53
C ILE A 337 -22.61 -28.47 -51.04
N VAL A 338 -22.95 -27.34 -51.66
CA VAL A 338 -24.30 -27.06 -52.18
C VAL A 338 -24.66 -28.08 -53.25
N THR A 339 -23.78 -28.27 -54.24
CA THR A 339 -23.98 -29.24 -55.33
C THR A 339 -24.23 -30.64 -54.78
N ARG A 340 -23.40 -31.10 -53.83
CA ARG A 340 -23.55 -32.42 -53.22
C ARG A 340 -24.87 -32.60 -52.47
N VAL A 341 -25.31 -31.60 -51.69
CA VAL A 341 -26.60 -31.69 -50.98
C VAL A 341 -27.74 -31.75 -51.97
N VAL A 342 -27.72 -30.89 -53.00
CA VAL A 342 -28.79 -30.81 -54.00
C VAL A 342 -28.87 -32.12 -54.78
N GLU A 343 -27.75 -32.64 -55.30
CA GLU A 343 -27.71 -33.92 -56.03
C GLU A 343 -28.23 -35.08 -55.17
N ALA A 344 -27.81 -35.16 -53.90
CA ALA A 344 -28.28 -36.18 -52.98
C ALA A 344 -29.79 -36.08 -52.72
N HIS A 345 -30.34 -34.86 -52.63
CA HIS A 345 -31.77 -34.62 -52.46
C HIS A 345 -32.56 -34.97 -53.72
N GLN A 346 -32.11 -34.52 -54.90
CA GLN A 346 -32.75 -34.82 -56.19
C GLN A 346 -32.77 -36.32 -56.47
N HIS A 347 -31.66 -37.03 -56.21
CA HIS A 347 -31.60 -38.50 -56.37
C HIS A 347 -32.56 -39.21 -55.40
N LYS A 348 -32.80 -38.66 -54.20
CA LYS A 348 -33.67 -39.30 -53.19
C LYS A 348 -35.15 -39.02 -53.43
N THR A 349 -35.49 -37.85 -53.96
CA THR A 349 -36.88 -37.37 -54.07
C THR A 349 -37.43 -37.34 -55.49
N GLU A 350 -36.55 -37.53 -56.49
CA GLU A 350 -36.88 -37.41 -57.91
C GLU A 350 -37.47 -36.04 -58.30
N THR A 351 -37.21 -35.01 -57.49
CA THR A 351 -37.62 -33.61 -57.75
C THR A 351 -36.50 -32.78 -58.35
N HIS A 352 -36.84 -31.71 -59.08
CA HIS A 352 -35.87 -30.76 -59.59
C HIS A 352 -35.66 -29.60 -58.61
N VAL A 353 -34.40 -29.16 -58.48
CA VAL A 353 -33.99 -28.07 -57.60
C VAL A 353 -33.14 -27.11 -58.43
N GLU A 354 -33.62 -25.88 -58.60
CA GLU A 354 -32.86 -24.82 -59.26
C GLU A 354 -31.70 -24.39 -58.36
N THR A 355 -30.48 -24.35 -58.90
CA THR A 355 -29.28 -24.05 -58.10
C THR A 355 -28.53 -22.85 -58.67
N ILE A 356 -28.36 -21.81 -57.87
CA ILE A 356 -27.66 -20.58 -58.24
C ILE A 356 -26.49 -20.35 -57.27
N ILE A 357 -25.27 -20.48 -57.77
CA ILE A 357 -24.03 -20.32 -57.01
C ILE A 357 -23.19 -19.26 -57.72
N ASN A 358 -22.86 -18.16 -57.04
CA ASN A 358 -22.15 -17.04 -57.69
C ASN A 358 -20.62 -17.24 -57.71
N GLU A 359 -19.98 -17.42 -56.55
CA GLU A 359 -18.53 -17.64 -56.41
C GLU A 359 -18.22 -18.44 -55.13
N ASP A 360 -17.15 -19.24 -55.15
CA ASP A 360 -16.55 -19.79 -53.95
C ASP A 360 -15.84 -18.65 -53.19
N GLY A 361 -16.32 -18.34 -51.98
CA GLY A 361 -15.70 -17.33 -51.13
C GLY A 361 -14.48 -17.83 -50.35
N PRO A 362 -14.13 -17.20 -49.21
CA PRO A 362 -12.98 -17.64 -48.43
C PRO A 362 -13.18 -19.05 -47.86
N ASP A 363 -12.06 -19.72 -47.53
CA ASP A 363 -12.12 -21.02 -46.87
C ASP A 363 -12.82 -20.86 -45.51
N LEU A 364 -13.87 -21.65 -45.31
CA LEU A 364 -14.71 -21.58 -44.12
C LEU A 364 -14.23 -22.59 -43.08
N PRO A 365 -14.32 -22.27 -41.77
CA PRO A 365 -14.15 -23.26 -40.72
C PRO A 365 -15.05 -24.49 -40.95
N PRO A 366 -14.56 -25.72 -40.68
CA PRO A 366 -15.33 -26.95 -40.87
C PRO A 366 -16.74 -26.92 -40.23
N ALA A 367 -16.87 -26.29 -39.06
CA ALA A 367 -18.14 -26.14 -38.37
C ALA A 367 -19.19 -25.37 -39.19
N VAL A 368 -18.79 -24.30 -39.89
CA VAL A 368 -19.69 -23.52 -40.75
C VAL A 368 -20.03 -24.28 -42.03
N LYS A 369 -19.06 -24.98 -42.64
CA LYS A 369 -19.31 -25.85 -43.79
C LYS A 369 -20.34 -26.94 -43.49
N ILE A 370 -20.21 -27.59 -42.33
CA ILE A 370 -21.17 -28.60 -41.84
C ILE A 370 -22.55 -27.96 -41.57
N CYS A 371 -22.57 -26.75 -41.00
CA CYS A 371 -23.81 -26.01 -40.77
C CYS A 371 -24.54 -25.69 -42.08
N ILE A 372 -23.83 -25.20 -43.11
CA ILE A 372 -24.37 -24.97 -44.46
C ILE A 372 -24.99 -26.24 -45.04
N TYR A 373 -24.26 -27.36 -45.01
CA TYR A 373 -24.76 -28.63 -45.53
C TYR A 373 -26.07 -29.05 -44.85
N ARG A 374 -26.09 -29.01 -43.52
CA ARG A 374 -27.25 -29.39 -42.71
C ARG A 374 -28.44 -28.47 -42.91
N PHE A 375 -28.18 -27.18 -43.02
CA PHE A 375 -29.18 -26.17 -43.31
C PHE A 375 -29.87 -26.45 -44.65
N ILE A 376 -29.10 -26.64 -45.73
CA ILE A 376 -29.68 -26.91 -47.05
C ILE A 376 -30.43 -28.25 -47.05
N GLN A 377 -29.85 -29.29 -46.45
CA GLN A 377 -30.45 -30.63 -46.40
C GLN A 377 -31.82 -30.62 -45.71
N GLU A 378 -31.88 -30.02 -44.52
CA GLU A 378 -33.09 -29.99 -43.72
C GLU A 378 -34.13 -29.05 -44.35
N ALA A 379 -33.72 -27.90 -44.91
CA ALA A 379 -34.62 -27.01 -45.62
C ALA A 379 -35.23 -27.65 -46.88
N LEU A 380 -34.44 -28.35 -47.71
CA LEU A 380 -34.94 -29.07 -48.89
C LEU A 380 -35.86 -30.25 -48.51
N ASN A 381 -35.53 -30.97 -47.43
CA ASN A 381 -36.37 -32.06 -46.94
C ASN A 381 -37.70 -31.54 -46.40
N ASN A 382 -37.70 -30.38 -45.71
CA ASN A 382 -38.92 -29.72 -45.27
C ASN A 382 -39.75 -29.20 -46.46
N ALA A 383 -39.11 -28.58 -47.44
CA ALA A 383 -39.77 -28.16 -48.68
C ALA A 383 -40.40 -29.34 -49.44
N TYR A 384 -39.77 -30.51 -49.45
CA TYR A 384 -40.32 -31.72 -50.08
C TYR A 384 -41.50 -32.30 -49.29
N ARG A 385 -41.31 -32.49 -47.97
CA ARG A 385 -42.31 -33.13 -47.10
C ARG A 385 -43.54 -32.27 -46.84
N HIS A 386 -43.34 -30.96 -46.70
CA HIS A 386 -44.38 -30.02 -46.29
C HIS A 386 -44.82 -29.09 -47.41
N GLY A 387 -43.90 -28.66 -48.29
CA GLY A 387 -44.20 -27.82 -49.46
C GLY A 387 -44.50 -28.61 -50.74
N GLY A 388 -44.58 -29.94 -50.67
CA GLY A 388 -44.87 -30.81 -51.82
C GLY A 388 -43.77 -30.87 -52.88
N GLY A 389 -42.58 -30.30 -52.62
CA GLY A 389 -41.46 -30.30 -53.56
C GLY A 389 -41.64 -29.40 -54.78
N VAL A 390 -42.56 -28.43 -54.73
CA VAL A 390 -42.88 -27.57 -55.87
C VAL A 390 -41.84 -26.47 -56.04
N GLN A 391 -41.20 -26.43 -57.22
CA GLN A 391 -40.25 -25.37 -57.64
C GLN A 391 -39.22 -25.01 -56.55
N GLN A 392 -38.49 -26.02 -56.08
CA GLN A 392 -37.46 -25.84 -55.08
C GLN A 392 -36.25 -25.11 -55.68
N ALA A 393 -35.65 -24.19 -54.93
CA ALA A 393 -34.43 -23.50 -55.33
C ALA A 393 -33.44 -23.35 -54.18
N VAL A 394 -32.15 -23.41 -54.49
CA VAL A 394 -31.05 -23.14 -53.57
C VAL A 394 -30.17 -22.04 -54.17
N ARG A 395 -29.98 -20.97 -53.40
CA ARG A 395 -29.11 -19.86 -53.77
C ARG A 395 -28.01 -19.70 -52.73
N ALA A 396 -26.76 -19.83 -53.18
CA ALA A 396 -25.59 -19.62 -52.34
C ALA A 396 -24.76 -18.46 -52.90
N VAL A 397 -24.57 -17.42 -52.09
CA VAL A 397 -23.80 -16.23 -52.46
C VAL A 397 -22.72 -16.02 -51.42
N SER A 398 -21.47 -16.02 -51.87
CA SER A 398 -20.33 -15.65 -51.04
C SER A 398 -19.67 -14.38 -51.58
N ARG A 399 -19.53 -13.35 -50.73
CA ARG A 399 -18.91 -12.06 -51.14
C ARG A 399 -18.27 -11.36 -49.95
N LYS A 400 -16.99 -10.95 -50.08
CA LYS A 400 -16.25 -10.20 -49.06
C LYS A 400 -16.37 -10.82 -47.65
N GLY A 401 -16.20 -12.13 -47.55
CA GLY A 401 -16.30 -12.88 -46.29
C GLY A 401 -17.71 -13.15 -45.77
N HIS A 402 -18.75 -12.59 -46.40
CA HIS A 402 -20.13 -12.92 -46.05
C HIS A 402 -20.60 -14.12 -46.84
N VAL A 403 -21.27 -15.05 -46.17
CA VAL A 403 -21.90 -16.22 -46.80
C VAL A 403 -23.39 -16.15 -46.55
N ARG A 404 -24.17 -16.08 -47.62
CA ARG A 404 -25.63 -16.15 -47.58
C ARG A 404 -26.08 -17.40 -48.33
N VAL A 405 -26.85 -18.24 -47.65
CA VAL A 405 -27.48 -19.43 -48.23
C VAL A 405 -28.98 -19.32 -48.03
N GLU A 406 -29.71 -19.52 -49.12
CA GLU A 406 -31.16 -19.38 -49.17
C GLU A 406 -31.73 -20.63 -49.84
N VAL A 407 -32.76 -21.20 -49.22
CA VAL A 407 -33.53 -22.32 -49.76
C VAL A 407 -34.98 -21.90 -49.81
N SER A 408 -35.59 -22.05 -50.99
CA SER A 408 -36.99 -21.66 -51.22
C SER A 408 -37.80 -22.75 -51.91
N ASP A 409 -39.10 -22.74 -51.70
CA ASP A 409 -40.11 -23.55 -52.38
C ASP A 409 -41.36 -22.74 -52.66
N HIS A 410 -42.19 -23.21 -53.60
CA HIS A 410 -43.49 -22.60 -53.96
C HIS A 410 -44.66 -23.49 -53.54
N GLY A 411 -44.60 -24.06 -52.33
CA GLY A 411 -45.73 -24.77 -51.71
C GLY A 411 -46.76 -23.82 -51.07
N ASP A 412 -47.71 -24.37 -50.31
CA ASP A 412 -48.80 -23.61 -49.68
C ASP A 412 -48.38 -22.78 -48.45
N GLY A 413 -47.07 -22.74 -48.15
CA GLY A 413 -46.52 -22.12 -46.94
C GLY A 413 -47.01 -22.77 -45.64
N PHE A 414 -46.76 -22.11 -44.50
CA PHE A 414 -47.32 -22.51 -43.22
C PHE A 414 -47.52 -21.31 -42.29
N ASN A 415 -48.41 -21.43 -41.31
CA ASN A 415 -48.57 -20.42 -40.26
C ASN A 415 -47.46 -20.59 -39.20
N PRO A 416 -46.53 -19.63 -39.04
CA PRO A 416 -45.44 -19.73 -38.04
C PRO A 416 -45.95 -19.88 -36.60
N SER A 417 -47.17 -19.41 -36.33
CA SER A 417 -47.80 -19.41 -35.00
C SER A 417 -48.33 -20.79 -34.60
N GLU A 418 -48.51 -21.71 -35.55
CA GLU A 418 -49.09 -23.05 -35.34
C GLU A 418 -48.01 -24.15 -35.27
N VAL A 419 -46.74 -23.81 -35.52
CA VAL A 419 -45.61 -24.73 -35.44
C VAL A 419 -45.34 -25.07 -33.97
N ARG A 420 -45.58 -26.34 -33.61
CA ARG A 420 -45.35 -26.84 -32.24
C ARG A 420 -43.86 -26.75 -31.89
N PRO A 421 -43.49 -26.43 -30.63
CA PRO A 421 -42.08 -26.41 -30.17
C PRO A 421 -41.32 -27.73 -30.34
N THR A 422 -42.02 -28.83 -30.61
CA THR A 422 -41.47 -30.17 -30.81
C THR A 422 -41.04 -30.49 -32.24
N SER A 423 -41.20 -29.58 -33.21
CA SER A 423 -40.59 -29.73 -34.54
C SER A 423 -39.09 -29.43 -34.45
N LEU A 424 -38.29 -30.43 -34.03
CA LEU A 424 -36.86 -30.33 -33.72
C LEU A 424 -36.00 -29.74 -34.85
N GLY A 425 -36.42 -29.86 -36.12
CA GLY A 425 -35.64 -29.45 -37.30
C GLY A 425 -35.34 -27.95 -37.36
N LEU A 426 -36.36 -27.09 -37.41
CA LEU A 426 -36.19 -25.64 -37.61
C LEU A 426 -35.62 -24.92 -36.37
N VAL A 427 -36.01 -25.35 -35.17
CA VAL A 427 -35.47 -24.80 -33.91
C VAL A 427 -33.99 -25.18 -33.77
N GLY A 428 -33.65 -26.45 -34.04
CA GLY A 428 -32.26 -26.93 -34.01
C GLY A 428 -31.37 -26.27 -35.07
N LEU A 429 -31.92 -25.97 -36.26
CA LEU A 429 -31.21 -25.19 -37.27
C LEU A 429 -30.92 -23.76 -36.80
N ARG A 430 -31.92 -23.05 -36.28
CA ARG A 430 -31.74 -21.69 -35.74
C ARG A 430 -30.69 -21.65 -34.64
N GLU A 431 -30.82 -22.51 -33.64
CA GLU A 431 -29.86 -22.58 -32.53
C GLU A 431 -28.43 -22.89 -33.01
N ARG A 432 -28.28 -23.75 -34.02
CA ARG A 432 -26.98 -24.07 -34.60
C ARG A 432 -26.37 -22.90 -35.35
N VAL A 433 -27.15 -22.20 -36.17
CA VAL A 433 -26.69 -21.00 -36.88
C VAL A 433 -26.27 -19.90 -35.89
N ASP A 434 -27.09 -19.63 -34.89
CA ASP A 434 -26.83 -18.65 -33.85
C ASP A 434 -25.57 -19.03 -33.03
N SER A 435 -25.37 -20.31 -32.74
CA SER A 435 -24.20 -20.80 -31.98
C SER A 435 -22.86 -20.60 -32.70
N LEU A 436 -22.90 -20.46 -34.03
CA LEU A 436 -21.73 -20.20 -34.89
C LEU A 436 -21.63 -18.71 -35.25
N GLY A 437 -22.41 -17.84 -34.63
CA GLY A 437 -22.41 -16.40 -34.87
C GLY A 437 -23.09 -15.97 -36.18
N GLY A 438 -23.90 -16.85 -36.78
CA GLY A 438 -24.71 -16.52 -37.94
C GLY A 438 -26.08 -15.94 -37.56
N SER A 439 -26.85 -15.56 -38.57
CA SER A 439 -28.26 -15.19 -38.45
C SER A 439 -29.15 -16.08 -39.31
N PHE A 440 -30.34 -16.37 -38.81
CA PHE A 440 -31.32 -17.25 -39.43
C PHE A 440 -32.67 -16.54 -39.55
N ASP A 441 -33.26 -16.55 -40.74
CA ASP A 441 -34.54 -15.93 -41.04
C ASP A 441 -35.44 -16.90 -41.81
N ILE A 442 -36.76 -16.85 -41.55
CA ILE A 442 -37.77 -17.62 -42.28
C ILE A 442 -38.84 -16.64 -42.75
N LYS A 443 -39.14 -16.68 -44.05
CA LYS A 443 -40.28 -16.01 -44.65
C LYS A 443 -41.19 -17.06 -45.25
N THR A 444 -42.47 -17.06 -44.88
CA THR A 444 -43.46 -18.03 -45.38
C THR A 444 -44.78 -17.31 -45.63
N GLY A 445 -45.52 -17.74 -46.65
CA GLY A 445 -46.81 -17.18 -47.05
C GLY A 445 -47.48 -18.05 -48.10
N GLU A 446 -48.57 -17.57 -48.71
CA GLU A 446 -49.35 -18.32 -49.71
C GLU A 446 -48.57 -18.64 -51.00
N GLU A 447 -47.44 -17.97 -51.24
CA GLU A 447 -46.56 -18.20 -52.40
C GLU A 447 -45.36 -19.11 -52.09
N GLY A 448 -45.32 -19.71 -50.89
CA GLY A 448 -44.28 -20.66 -50.48
C GLY A 448 -43.45 -20.24 -49.28
N THR A 449 -42.30 -20.89 -49.10
CA THR A 449 -41.41 -20.66 -47.96
C THR A 449 -39.99 -20.40 -48.43
N THR A 450 -39.31 -19.47 -47.77
CA THR A 450 -37.90 -19.15 -47.96
C THR A 450 -37.20 -19.13 -46.61
N VAL A 451 -36.17 -19.96 -46.47
CA VAL A 451 -35.30 -19.99 -45.28
C VAL A 451 -33.95 -19.44 -45.67
N THR A 452 -33.45 -18.50 -44.87
CA THR A 452 -32.19 -17.80 -45.10
C THR A 452 -31.24 -18.00 -43.92
N MET A 453 -29.98 -18.27 -44.23
CA MET A 453 -28.86 -18.22 -43.28
C MET A 453 -27.79 -17.25 -43.76
N ILE A 454 -27.23 -16.45 -42.85
CA ILE A 454 -26.17 -15.50 -43.14
C ILE A 454 -25.06 -15.61 -42.10
N PHE A 455 -23.80 -15.73 -42.56
CA PHE A 455 -22.61 -15.53 -41.74
C PHE A 455 -21.92 -14.22 -42.14
N GLU A 456 -21.61 -13.41 -41.14
CA GLU A 456 -20.78 -12.19 -41.25
C GLU A 456 -19.30 -12.56 -41.47
N PRO A 457 -18.42 -11.62 -41.89
CA PRO A 457 -17.05 -11.96 -42.22
C PRO A 457 -16.30 -12.44 -41.00
N MET A 458 -15.97 -13.73 -41.00
CA MET A 458 -15.14 -14.34 -39.97
C MET A 458 -13.67 -14.07 -40.31
N GLU A 459 -12.93 -13.47 -39.39
CA GLU A 459 -11.47 -13.40 -39.49
C GLU A 459 -10.92 -14.83 -39.50
N VAL A 460 -10.35 -15.23 -40.64
CA VAL A 460 -9.61 -16.48 -40.74
C VAL A 460 -8.34 -16.29 -39.94
N GLY A 461 -8.28 -16.90 -38.75
CA GLY A 461 -7.04 -16.95 -37.96
C GLY A 461 -5.95 -17.65 -38.76
N GLU A 462 -4.78 -17.02 -38.84
CA GLU A 462 -3.54 -17.61 -39.37
C GLU A 462 -3.14 -18.89 -38.64
#